data_AF-A0AAE0WZS6-F1
#
_entry.id   AF-A0AAE0WZS6-F1
#
_cell.length_a   1.000
_cell.length_b   1.000
_cell.length_c   1.000
_cell.angle_alpha   90.00
_cell.angle_beta   90.00
_cell.angle_gamma   90.00
#
_symmetry.space_group_name_H-M   'P 1'
#
loop_
_entity.id
_entity.type
_entity.pdbx_description
1 polymer ?
#
loop_
_entity_poly.entity_id
_entity_poly.type
_entity_poly.pdbx_seq_one_letter_code
_entity_poly.pdbx_strand_id
1 'polypeptide(L)'
;MADRLITNVSQCFQNLKCTLLPSRSSEARSSPDCRFQFISDLHLELGRQYATFDFPVTAPFLILAGDIGCLSHYDEYLSFLQRQTARYNRVFLVLGNHEFYRLSRSAGLEKARQMEKEAVLAGKMTLLQQDSYTIPEQPDVTLLGCTLWSFIPKESSAAITSVMNDFKHIEGWTVDAQNEAHAADLAWLRKEVEMIRQDARQQGNPRRMVVVGTHHAPLTAGTSSPDHKGGPLNAAFATNVCESGDWRPVRYWVFGHTHWTTEIETNSVRVVANQRGNVFSPGKDLDSKLEKRPAEHTFDPARVIEV
;
A
#
# COMPACT_ATOMS: atom_id res chain seq x y z
N MET A 1 28.56 -46.94 87.01
CA MET A 1 28.18 -48.05 86.13
C MET A 1 27.95 -47.45 84.75
N ALA A 2 29.00 -47.47 83.94
CA ALA A 2 29.13 -48.32 82.73
C ALA A 2 28.53 -47.58 81.52
N ASP A 3 29.26 -46.76 80.75
CA ASP A 3 30.42 -47.05 79.89
C ASP A 3 30.02 -47.80 78.60
N ARG A 4 30.19 -47.11 77.43
CA ARG A 4 30.52 -47.66 76.08
C ARG A 4 29.43 -48.46 75.33
N LEU A 5 29.31 -48.53 73.99
CA LEU A 5 30.06 -48.10 72.78
C LEU A 5 29.21 -48.52 71.53
N ILE A 6 29.37 -47.83 70.37
CA ILE A 6 29.42 -48.39 68.98
C ILE A 6 28.06 -48.86 68.35
N THR A 7 27.63 -48.60 67.10
CA THR A 7 28.05 -47.83 65.90
C THR A 7 26.89 -47.81 64.87
N ASN A 8 26.86 -46.75 64.03
CA ASN A 8 26.46 -46.65 62.60
C ASN A 8 25.44 -47.61 61.96
N VAL A 9 24.48 -47.07 61.18
CA VAL A 9 24.43 -47.16 59.69
C VAL A 9 23.54 -46.04 59.08
N SER A 10 24.16 -45.22 58.23
CA SER A 10 23.73 -44.52 56.99
C SER A 10 22.39 -43.80 56.76
N GLN A 11 22.54 -42.55 56.29
CA GLN A 11 21.94 -41.89 55.12
C GLN A 11 20.41 -41.89 54.93
N CYS A 12 19.79 -40.71 54.79
CA CYS A 12 19.61 -40.05 53.48
C CYS A 12 18.82 -38.71 53.56
N PHE A 13 19.05 -37.84 52.57
CA PHE A 13 18.32 -36.61 52.15
C PHE A 13 18.39 -35.36 53.05
N GLN A 14 19.32 -34.41 52.84
CA GLN A 14 19.46 -33.41 51.74
C GLN A 14 18.48 -32.22 51.80
N ASN A 15 19.02 -31.09 52.30
CA ASN A 15 18.99 -29.73 51.75
C ASN A 15 17.65 -29.09 51.37
N LEU A 16 17.17 -28.19 52.25
CA LEU A 16 16.32 -27.06 51.89
C LEU A 16 17.07 -26.16 50.89
N LYS A 17 16.65 -26.17 49.62
CA LYS A 17 16.92 -25.09 48.67
C LYS A 17 15.74 -24.11 48.70
N CYS A 18 16.02 -22.89 49.16
CA CYS A 18 15.18 -21.72 48.90
C CYS A 18 14.92 -21.60 47.39
N THR A 19 13.68 -21.79 46.98
CA THR A 19 13.20 -21.56 45.62
C THR A 19 13.12 -20.04 45.39
N LEU A 20 14.17 -19.47 44.82
CA LEU A 20 14.09 -18.16 44.18
C LEU A 20 13.24 -18.33 42.91
N LEU A 21 12.06 -17.72 42.91
CA LEU A 21 11.24 -17.57 41.71
C LEU A 21 12.02 -16.78 40.66
N PRO A 22 12.07 -17.21 39.39
CA PRO A 22 12.65 -16.40 38.33
C PRO A 22 11.82 -15.12 38.19
N SER A 23 12.50 -13.97 38.26
CA SER A 23 11.94 -12.68 37.89
C SER A 23 11.35 -12.79 36.49
N ARG A 24 10.05 -12.53 36.38
CA ARG A 24 9.35 -12.41 35.10
C ARG A 24 10.08 -11.40 34.23
N SER A 25 10.48 -11.88 33.06
CA SER A 25 10.54 -11.18 31.77
C SER A 25 10.78 -9.67 31.87
N SER A 26 11.94 -9.23 31.42
CA SER A 26 12.01 -7.95 30.71
C SER A 26 10.87 -7.97 29.70
N GLU A 27 9.90 -7.06 29.85
CA GLU A 27 9.00 -6.73 28.76
C GLU A 27 9.87 -6.52 27.53
N ALA A 28 9.77 -7.44 26.57
CA ALA A 28 10.20 -7.15 25.23
C ALA A 28 9.38 -5.92 24.86
N ARG A 29 10.01 -4.74 24.87
CA ARG A 29 9.43 -3.56 24.25
C ARG A 29 8.99 -4.03 22.89
N SER A 30 7.68 -4.13 22.67
CA SER A 30 7.14 -4.27 21.32
C SER A 30 7.81 -3.16 20.54
N SER A 31 8.59 -3.51 19.52
CA SER A 31 8.99 -2.52 18.53
C SER A 31 7.72 -1.77 18.15
N PRO A 32 7.72 -0.43 18.12
CA PRO A 32 6.52 0.28 17.69
C PRO A 32 6.11 -0.30 16.34
N ASP A 33 4.91 -0.86 16.25
CA ASP A 33 4.41 -1.52 15.03
C ASP A 33 4.63 -0.58 13.83
N CYS A 34 5.01 -1.12 12.68
CA CYS A 34 5.21 -0.32 11.48
C CYS A 34 3.85 0.20 11.05
N ARG A 35 3.62 1.51 11.05
CA ARG A 35 2.31 2.06 10.69
C ARG A 35 2.40 2.92 9.45
N PHE A 36 1.49 2.66 8.52
CA PHE A 36 1.33 3.42 7.28
C PHE A 36 -0.07 4.00 7.24
N GLN A 37 -0.17 5.32 7.22
CA GLN A 37 -1.38 5.98 6.77
C GLN A 37 -1.46 5.83 5.25
N PHE A 38 -2.63 5.57 4.70
CA PHE A 38 -2.76 5.35 3.27
C PHE A 38 -4.02 5.99 2.69
N ILE A 39 -3.86 6.63 1.54
CA ILE A 39 -4.89 7.41 0.84
C ILE A 39 -4.65 7.30 -0.66
N SER A 40 -5.72 7.29 -1.45
CA SER A 40 -5.68 7.37 -2.92
C SER A 40 -6.83 8.21 -3.46
N ASP A 41 -6.80 8.47 -4.77
CA ASP A 41 -7.90 9.07 -5.52
C ASP A 41 -8.32 10.43 -4.93
N LEU A 42 -7.34 11.24 -4.52
CA LEU A 42 -7.60 12.58 -3.99
C LEU A 42 -8.03 13.56 -5.08
N HIS A 43 -7.59 13.32 -6.32
CA HIS A 43 -7.88 14.11 -7.51
C HIS A 43 -7.72 15.62 -7.30
N LEU A 44 -6.60 16.05 -6.72
CA LEU A 44 -6.39 17.46 -6.38
C LEU A 44 -6.33 18.38 -7.61
N GLU A 45 -6.09 17.82 -8.80
CA GLU A 45 -6.23 18.51 -10.08
C GLU A 45 -7.67 18.96 -10.35
N LEU A 46 -8.66 18.23 -9.83
CA LEU A 46 -10.07 18.60 -9.93
C LEU A 46 -10.34 19.77 -8.99
N GLY A 47 -10.56 20.95 -9.57
CA GLY A 47 -10.78 22.17 -8.79
C GLY A 47 -9.51 22.76 -8.15
N ARG A 48 -8.31 22.32 -8.56
CA ARG A 48 -7.00 22.83 -8.11
C ARG A 48 -6.85 22.91 -6.59
N GLN A 49 -7.17 21.81 -5.91
CA GLN A 49 -7.22 21.70 -4.45
C GLN A 49 -5.85 21.46 -3.79
N TYR A 50 -4.74 21.49 -4.55
CA TYR A 50 -3.39 21.24 -4.03
C TYR A 50 -3.00 22.09 -2.83
N ALA A 51 -3.45 23.35 -2.78
CA ALA A 51 -3.13 24.27 -1.69
C ALA A 51 -4.09 24.16 -0.50
N THR A 52 -5.34 23.72 -0.73
CA THR A 52 -6.42 23.79 0.27
C THR A 52 -6.74 22.45 0.92
N PHE A 53 -6.45 21.33 0.26
CA PHE A 53 -6.69 20.01 0.82
C PHE A 53 -5.64 19.65 1.87
N ASP A 54 -6.10 19.15 3.00
CA ASP A 54 -5.25 18.67 4.09
C ASP A 54 -5.94 17.57 4.90
N PHE A 55 -5.16 16.79 5.64
CA PHE A 55 -5.63 15.67 6.46
C PHE A 55 -4.77 15.51 7.73
N PRO A 56 -5.28 14.86 8.79
CA PRO A 56 -4.50 14.61 10.00
C PRO A 56 -3.34 13.64 9.74
N VAL A 57 -2.23 13.81 10.46
CA VAL A 57 -1.15 12.79 10.48
C VAL A 57 -1.48 11.76 11.54
N THR A 58 -1.66 10.51 11.13
CA THR A 58 -2.01 9.40 12.04
C THR A 58 -0.97 8.29 12.10
N ALA A 59 0.06 8.35 11.25
CA ALA A 59 1.16 7.41 11.20
C ALA A 59 2.48 8.10 10.79
N PRO A 60 3.66 7.51 11.09
CA PRO A 60 4.95 8.06 10.66
C PRO A 60 5.17 8.00 9.14
N PHE A 61 4.58 7.02 8.47
CA PHE A 61 4.73 6.80 7.02
C PHE A 61 3.40 7.03 6.30
N LEU A 62 3.47 7.60 5.09
CA LEU A 62 2.31 7.85 4.23
C LEU A 62 2.44 7.10 2.91
N ILE A 63 1.43 6.34 2.53
CA ILE A 63 1.28 5.75 1.19
C ILE A 63 0.23 6.54 0.42
N LEU A 64 0.66 7.15 -0.68
CA LEU A 64 -0.17 7.81 -1.66
C LEU A 64 -0.38 6.85 -2.84
N ALA A 65 -1.51 6.13 -2.86
CA ALA A 65 -1.76 4.99 -3.76
C ALA A 65 -2.39 5.39 -5.12
N GLY A 66 -1.83 6.43 -5.75
CA GLY A 66 -2.23 6.93 -7.06
C GLY A 66 -3.46 7.85 -7.08
N ASP A 67 -3.61 8.56 -8.18
CA ASP A 67 -4.64 9.57 -8.45
C ASP A 67 -4.71 10.64 -7.34
N ILE A 68 -3.55 11.08 -6.89
CA ILE A 68 -3.44 12.19 -5.95
C ILE A 68 -3.51 13.52 -6.69
N GLY A 69 -2.88 13.58 -7.85
CA GLY A 69 -2.73 14.78 -8.64
C GLY A 69 -2.37 14.47 -10.09
N CYS A 70 -1.89 15.50 -10.79
CA CYS A 70 -1.49 15.39 -12.19
C CYS A 70 -0.07 15.93 -12.35
N LEU A 71 0.82 15.18 -13.01
CA LEU A 71 2.22 15.61 -13.21
C LEU A 71 2.35 16.77 -14.19
N SER A 72 1.32 17.05 -14.99
CA SER A 72 1.24 18.27 -15.78
C SER A 72 1.02 19.53 -14.92
N HIS A 73 0.53 19.39 -13.68
CA HIS A 73 0.43 20.44 -12.66
C HIS A 73 1.63 20.44 -11.71
N TYR A 74 2.83 20.35 -12.28
CA TYR A 74 4.06 20.01 -11.55
C TYR A 74 4.29 20.82 -10.27
N ASP A 75 4.28 22.15 -10.34
CA ASP A 75 4.63 23.01 -9.20
C ASP A 75 3.60 22.94 -8.06
N GLU A 76 2.30 22.83 -8.39
CA GLU A 76 1.22 22.70 -7.41
C GLU A 76 1.28 21.34 -6.72
N TYR A 77 1.53 20.29 -7.51
CA TYR A 77 1.67 18.95 -6.97
C TYR A 77 2.93 18.82 -6.10
N LEU A 78 4.07 19.38 -6.54
CA LEU A 78 5.29 19.45 -5.74
C LEU A 78 5.05 20.19 -4.43
N SER A 79 4.33 21.31 -4.47
CA SER A 79 3.97 22.07 -3.26
C SER A 79 3.11 21.26 -2.29
N PHE A 80 2.15 20.46 -2.81
CA PHE A 80 1.37 19.53 -1.99
C PHE A 80 2.27 18.47 -1.33
N LEU A 81 3.15 17.83 -2.11
CA LEU A 81 4.06 16.79 -1.60
C LEU A 81 5.07 17.34 -0.59
N GLN A 82 5.56 18.57 -0.80
CA GLN A 82 6.41 19.27 0.17
C GLN A 82 5.72 19.37 1.54
N ARG A 83 4.45 19.78 1.58
CA ARG A 83 3.69 19.85 2.84
C ARG A 83 3.57 18.48 3.52
N GLN A 84 3.46 17.40 2.76
CA GLN A 84 3.41 16.05 3.31
C GLN A 84 4.79 15.61 3.84
N THR A 85 5.85 15.76 3.05
CA THR A 85 7.22 15.41 3.48
C THR A 85 7.72 16.22 4.69
N ALA A 86 7.15 17.40 4.94
CA ALA A 86 7.41 18.18 6.14
C ALA A 86 6.81 17.55 7.43
N ARG A 87 5.74 16.76 7.29
CA ARG A 87 4.94 16.22 8.41
C ARG A 87 5.08 14.71 8.61
N TYR A 88 5.53 13.97 7.59
CA TYR A 88 5.78 12.52 7.66
C TYR A 88 7.28 12.20 7.68
N ASN A 89 7.64 11.05 8.24
CA ASN A 89 9.02 10.55 8.18
C ASN A 89 9.40 10.19 6.75
N ARG A 90 8.46 9.56 6.01
CA ARG A 90 8.58 9.29 4.58
C ARG A 90 7.20 9.23 3.91
N VAL A 91 7.15 9.70 2.67
CA VAL A 91 5.98 9.64 1.79
C VAL A 91 6.32 8.71 0.62
N PHE A 92 5.49 7.70 0.39
CA PHE A 92 5.59 6.78 -0.72
C PHE A 92 4.55 7.15 -1.76
N LEU A 93 4.98 7.44 -2.99
CA LEU A 93 4.11 7.83 -4.08
C LEU A 93 4.01 6.68 -5.09
N VAL A 94 2.82 6.10 -5.23
CA VAL A 94 2.45 5.26 -6.38
C VAL A 94 1.75 6.15 -7.39
N LEU A 95 2.02 5.96 -8.67
CA LEU A 95 1.35 6.70 -9.74
C LEU A 95 0.06 5.98 -10.15
N GLY A 96 -1.03 6.72 -10.26
CA GLY A 96 -2.27 6.31 -10.92
C GLY A 96 -2.36 6.81 -12.35
N ASN A 97 -3.54 6.69 -12.95
CA ASN A 97 -3.78 7.10 -14.34
C ASN A 97 -3.86 8.63 -14.47
N HIS A 98 -4.43 9.34 -13.49
CA HIS A 98 -4.54 10.80 -13.52
C HIS A 98 -3.20 11.50 -13.41
N GLU A 99 -2.19 10.88 -12.78
CA GLU A 99 -0.82 11.41 -12.80
C GLU A 99 -0.29 11.61 -14.23
N PHE A 100 -0.72 10.79 -15.19
CA PHE A 100 -0.29 10.84 -16.58
C PHE A 100 -1.17 11.71 -17.49
N TYR A 101 -2.28 12.28 -17.00
CA TYR A 101 -3.16 13.07 -17.86
C TYR A 101 -2.42 14.28 -18.45
N ARG A 102 -2.64 14.55 -19.74
CA ARG A 102 -1.96 15.58 -20.56
C ARG A 102 -0.47 15.33 -20.77
N LEU A 103 -0.02 14.10 -20.58
CA LEU A 103 1.35 13.66 -20.84
C LEU A 103 1.32 12.30 -21.51
N SER A 104 2.39 11.97 -22.23
CA SER A 104 2.68 10.57 -22.54
C SER A 104 3.16 9.85 -21.28
N ARG A 105 3.04 8.52 -21.24
CA ARG A 105 3.54 7.73 -20.11
C ARG A 105 5.03 7.95 -19.85
N SER A 106 5.85 8.03 -20.89
CA SER A 106 7.29 8.26 -20.76
C SER A 106 7.60 9.63 -20.15
N ALA A 107 6.96 10.69 -20.62
CA ALA A 107 7.11 12.04 -20.08
C ALA A 107 6.62 12.14 -18.63
N GLY A 108 5.51 11.48 -18.29
CA GLY A 108 5.04 11.37 -16.91
C GLY A 108 6.04 10.67 -16.00
N LEU A 109 6.59 9.52 -16.42
CA LEU A 109 7.61 8.81 -15.64
C LEU A 109 8.87 9.65 -15.42
N GLU A 110 9.32 10.39 -16.43
CA GLU A 110 10.45 11.31 -16.29
C GLU A 110 10.17 12.41 -15.25
N LYS A 111 9.00 13.05 -15.34
CA LYS A 111 8.57 14.07 -14.37
C LYS A 111 8.47 13.52 -12.95
N ALA A 112 7.92 12.33 -12.76
CA ALA A 112 7.82 11.70 -11.45
C ALA A 112 9.22 11.41 -10.85
N ARG A 113 10.16 10.91 -11.66
CA ARG A 113 11.56 10.71 -11.24
C ARG A 113 12.29 12.02 -10.97
N GLN A 114 11.98 13.09 -11.69
CA GLN A 114 12.48 14.42 -11.39
C GLN A 114 11.93 14.90 -10.04
N MET A 115 10.62 14.75 -9.82
CA MET A 115 9.92 15.18 -8.61
C MET A 115 10.52 14.55 -7.35
N GLU A 116 10.83 13.25 -7.37
CA GLU A 116 11.50 12.58 -6.25
C GLU A 116 12.84 13.22 -5.85
N LYS A 117 13.56 13.82 -6.82
CA LYS A 117 14.87 14.44 -6.62
C LYS A 117 14.79 15.91 -6.21
N GLU A 118 13.60 16.49 -6.15
CA GLU A 118 13.42 17.89 -5.79
C GLU A 118 13.89 18.15 -4.36
N ALA A 119 14.80 19.12 -4.20
CA ALA A 119 15.45 19.41 -2.93
C ALA A 119 14.44 19.80 -1.83
N VAL A 120 13.32 20.42 -2.21
CA VAL A 120 12.25 20.81 -1.30
C VAL A 120 11.58 19.64 -0.59
N LEU A 121 11.69 18.41 -1.13
CA LEU A 121 11.18 17.18 -0.51
C LEU A 121 12.15 16.58 0.51
N ALA A 122 13.35 17.15 0.66
CA ALA A 122 14.37 16.74 1.63
C ALA A 122 14.73 15.23 1.60
N GLY A 123 14.60 14.57 0.44
CA GLY A 123 14.83 13.13 0.29
C GLY A 123 13.83 12.24 1.05
N LYS A 124 12.71 12.80 1.51
CA LYS A 124 11.65 12.10 2.29
C LYS A 124 10.50 11.59 1.43
N MET A 125 10.55 11.76 0.11
CA MET A 125 9.64 11.09 -0.79
C MET A 125 10.35 9.92 -1.47
N THR A 126 9.62 8.83 -1.73
CA THR A 126 10.06 7.73 -2.57
C THR A 126 8.99 7.45 -3.62
N LEU A 127 9.38 7.47 -4.89
CA LEU A 127 8.53 7.06 -6.00
C LEU A 127 8.52 5.53 -6.10
N LEU A 128 7.35 4.91 -5.95
CA LEU A 128 7.19 3.48 -6.10
C LEU A 128 6.60 3.16 -7.48
N GLN A 129 7.49 3.03 -8.48
CA GLN A 129 7.12 2.60 -9.82
C GLN A 129 8.05 1.49 -10.31
N GLN A 130 7.65 0.25 -10.03
CA GLN A 130 8.52 -0.93 -10.07
C GLN A 130 9.74 -0.75 -9.18
N ASP A 131 9.51 -0.22 -7.97
CA ASP A 131 10.55 0.03 -6.99
C ASP A 131 10.14 -0.41 -5.59
N SER A 132 11.12 -0.54 -4.72
CA SER A 132 10.99 -1.05 -3.36
C SER A 132 11.64 -0.13 -2.33
N TYR A 133 11.15 -0.18 -1.10
CA TYR A 133 11.76 0.52 0.01
C TYR A 133 11.66 -0.30 1.29
N THR A 134 12.80 -0.64 1.88
CA THR A 134 12.88 -1.29 3.19
C THR A 134 12.98 -0.23 4.27
N ILE A 135 12.12 -0.31 5.28
CA ILE A 135 12.11 0.65 6.39
C ILE A 135 13.39 0.49 7.21
N PRO A 136 14.27 1.51 7.32
CA PRO A 136 15.56 1.36 7.99
C PRO A 136 15.44 0.95 9.47
N GLU A 137 14.45 1.51 10.17
CA GLU A 137 14.19 1.20 11.58
C GLU A 137 13.49 -0.15 11.77
N GLN A 138 12.94 -0.73 10.70
CA GLN A 138 12.19 -1.98 10.68
C GLN A 138 12.57 -2.80 9.43
N PRO A 139 13.80 -3.35 9.38
CA PRO A 139 14.35 -3.96 8.17
C PRO A 139 13.57 -5.21 7.71
N ASP A 140 12.71 -5.75 8.57
CA ASP A 140 11.80 -6.85 8.24
C ASP A 140 10.63 -6.42 7.33
N VAL A 141 10.35 -5.12 7.22
CA VAL A 141 9.25 -4.56 6.44
C VAL A 141 9.76 -3.92 5.15
N THR A 142 9.30 -4.44 4.01
CA THR A 142 9.57 -3.85 2.68
C THR A 142 8.28 -3.44 1.99
N LEU A 143 8.27 -2.21 1.50
CA LEU A 143 7.24 -1.73 0.58
C LEU A 143 7.66 -2.03 -0.85
N LEU A 144 6.72 -2.52 -1.65
CA LEU A 144 6.83 -2.65 -3.10
C LEU A 144 5.74 -1.79 -3.73
N GLY A 145 6.01 -1.11 -4.84
CA GLY A 145 4.91 -0.48 -5.56
C GLY A 145 5.13 -0.20 -7.03
N CYS A 146 4.00 -0.13 -7.73
CA CYS A 146 3.86 0.14 -9.15
C CYS A 146 2.40 0.51 -9.45
N THR A 147 2.09 1.14 -10.57
CA THR A 147 0.70 1.42 -10.96
C THR A 147 -0.16 0.16 -11.02
N LEU A 148 0.39 -0.96 -11.53
CA LEU A 148 -0.30 -2.21 -11.86
C LEU A 148 -1.50 -1.95 -12.75
N TRP A 149 -1.29 -1.34 -13.92
CA TRP A 149 -2.36 -1.19 -14.92
C TRP A 149 -3.16 -2.48 -15.08
N SER A 150 -4.49 -2.42 -15.20
CA SER A 150 -5.30 -3.63 -15.37
C SER A 150 -5.13 -4.23 -16.77
N PHE A 151 -5.29 -5.55 -16.87
CA PHE A 151 -5.29 -6.25 -18.16
C PHE A 151 -6.63 -6.08 -18.86
N ILE A 152 -6.60 -5.64 -20.11
CA ILE A 152 -7.78 -5.46 -20.97
C ILE A 152 -7.80 -6.58 -22.03
N PRO A 153 -8.80 -7.49 -21.98
CA PRO A 153 -9.03 -8.47 -23.04
C PRO A 153 -9.36 -7.81 -24.37
N LYS A 154 -8.95 -8.45 -25.47
CA LYS A 154 -9.15 -7.94 -26.84
C LYS A 154 -10.64 -7.69 -27.13
N GLU A 155 -11.51 -8.54 -26.61
CA GLU A 155 -12.95 -8.50 -26.80
C GLU A 155 -13.60 -7.28 -26.14
N SER A 156 -12.98 -6.74 -25.08
CA SER A 156 -13.47 -5.57 -24.34
C SER A 156 -12.81 -4.25 -24.79
N SER A 157 -11.72 -4.33 -25.56
CA SER A 157 -10.89 -3.18 -25.97
C SER A 157 -11.68 -2.04 -26.60
N ALA A 158 -12.55 -2.33 -27.59
CA ALA A 158 -13.31 -1.30 -28.29
C ALA A 158 -14.32 -0.57 -27.36
N ALA A 159 -15.01 -1.34 -26.51
CA ALA A 159 -15.95 -0.76 -25.55
C ALA A 159 -15.22 0.12 -24.52
N ILE A 160 -14.13 -0.38 -23.96
CA ILE A 160 -13.32 0.32 -22.96
C ILE A 160 -12.71 1.61 -23.52
N THR A 161 -12.04 1.54 -24.68
CA THR A 161 -11.39 2.71 -25.30
C THR A 161 -12.37 3.82 -25.67
N SER A 162 -13.62 3.48 -26.02
CA SER A 162 -14.65 4.47 -26.32
C SER A 162 -15.10 5.28 -25.08
N VAL A 163 -15.04 4.67 -23.90
CA VAL A 163 -15.56 5.26 -22.65
C VAL A 163 -14.43 5.85 -21.81
N MET A 164 -13.38 5.07 -21.54
CA MET A 164 -12.34 5.42 -20.57
C MET A 164 -11.54 6.65 -20.99
N ASN A 165 -11.36 7.58 -20.05
CA ASN A 165 -10.65 8.83 -20.29
C ASN A 165 -9.14 8.65 -20.44
N ASP A 166 -8.58 7.54 -19.93
CA ASP A 166 -7.15 7.26 -20.00
C ASP A 166 -6.66 7.25 -21.46
N PHE A 167 -7.42 6.60 -22.35
CA PHE A 167 -7.13 6.54 -23.80
C PHE A 167 -7.42 7.85 -24.55
N LYS A 168 -7.98 8.87 -23.87
CA LYS A 168 -8.29 10.20 -24.41
C LYS A 168 -7.35 11.28 -23.87
N HIS A 169 -6.83 11.09 -22.67
CA HIS A 169 -6.09 12.12 -21.93
C HIS A 169 -4.63 11.76 -21.68
N ILE A 170 -4.24 10.49 -21.78
CA ILE A 170 -2.83 10.08 -21.79
C ILE A 170 -2.37 10.02 -23.24
N GLU A 171 -1.33 10.80 -23.57
CA GLU A 171 -0.89 10.97 -24.95
C GLU A 171 -0.32 9.67 -25.52
N GLY A 172 -0.89 9.22 -26.63
CA GLY A 172 -0.46 7.99 -27.30
C GLY A 172 -0.76 6.70 -26.52
N TRP A 173 -1.61 6.74 -25.49
CA TRP A 173 -1.94 5.57 -24.71
C TRP A 173 -2.86 4.62 -25.47
N THR A 174 -2.51 3.34 -25.50
CA THR A 174 -3.24 2.28 -26.21
C THR A 174 -3.47 1.09 -25.30
N VAL A 175 -4.43 0.23 -25.66
CA VAL A 175 -4.67 -1.02 -24.93
C VAL A 175 -3.44 -1.93 -24.93
N ASP A 176 -2.68 -1.97 -26.02
CA ASP A 176 -1.44 -2.74 -26.10
C ASP A 176 -0.38 -2.20 -25.13
N ALA A 177 -0.19 -0.87 -25.09
CA ALA A 177 0.73 -0.24 -24.15
C ALA A 177 0.31 -0.45 -22.69
N GLN A 178 -0.99 -0.42 -22.40
CA GLN A 178 -1.51 -0.74 -21.07
C GLN A 178 -1.26 -2.18 -20.68
N ASN A 179 -1.53 -3.13 -21.57
CA ASN A 179 -1.30 -4.55 -21.32
C ASN A 179 0.19 -4.89 -21.19
N GLU A 180 1.07 -4.20 -21.93
CA GLU A 180 2.52 -4.30 -21.77
C GLU A 180 2.96 -3.77 -20.39
N ALA A 181 2.44 -2.61 -19.97
CA ALA A 181 2.72 -2.06 -18.65
C ALA A 181 2.21 -2.97 -17.52
N HIS A 182 1.00 -3.54 -17.67
CA HIS A 182 0.45 -4.55 -16.76
C HIS A 182 1.39 -5.75 -16.63
N ALA A 183 1.83 -6.32 -17.75
CA ALA A 183 2.69 -7.50 -17.77
C ALA A 183 4.04 -7.20 -17.11
N ALA A 184 4.62 -6.02 -17.37
CA ALA A 184 5.86 -5.59 -16.75
C ALA A 184 5.74 -5.42 -15.22
N ASP A 185 4.69 -4.73 -14.76
CA ASP A 185 4.41 -4.51 -13.34
C ASP A 185 4.20 -5.84 -12.60
N LEU A 186 3.40 -6.75 -13.17
CA LEU A 186 3.12 -8.06 -12.58
C LEU A 186 4.36 -8.97 -12.55
N ALA A 187 5.16 -8.97 -13.61
CA ALA A 187 6.40 -9.75 -13.66
C ALA A 187 7.40 -9.25 -12.62
N TRP A 188 7.54 -7.92 -12.49
CA TRP A 188 8.39 -7.30 -11.48
C TRP A 188 7.93 -7.65 -10.05
N LEU A 189 6.64 -7.46 -9.73
CA LEU A 189 6.08 -7.79 -8.41
C LEU A 189 6.34 -9.25 -8.03
N ARG A 190 6.08 -10.20 -8.95
CA ARG A 190 6.31 -11.62 -8.71
C ARG A 190 7.78 -11.92 -8.42
N LYS A 191 8.68 -11.30 -9.18
CA LYS A 191 10.13 -11.45 -8.99
C LYS A 191 10.57 -10.93 -7.62
N GLU A 192 10.18 -9.70 -7.26
CA GLU A 192 10.59 -9.09 -5.98
C GLU A 192 10.04 -9.86 -4.78
N VAL A 193 8.76 -10.24 -4.81
CA VAL A 193 8.17 -11.04 -3.72
C VAL A 193 8.86 -12.40 -3.59
N GLU A 194 9.20 -13.05 -4.69
CA GLU A 194 9.96 -14.31 -4.64
C GLU A 194 11.38 -14.13 -4.09
N MET A 195 12.11 -13.09 -4.50
CA MET A 195 13.43 -12.80 -3.96
C MET A 195 13.39 -12.54 -2.46
N ILE A 196 12.42 -11.73 -1.99
CA ILE A 196 12.22 -11.45 -0.56
C ILE A 196 11.88 -12.73 0.22
N ARG A 197 11.04 -13.59 -0.34
CA ARG A 197 10.65 -14.88 0.26
C ARG A 197 11.85 -15.81 0.41
N GLN A 198 12.69 -15.91 -0.63
CA GLN A 198 13.89 -16.73 -0.61
C GLN A 198 14.90 -16.21 0.40
N ASP A 199 15.14 -14.90 0.43
CA ASP A 199 16.03 -14.25 1.38
C ASP A 199 15.58 -14.49 2.83
N ALA A 200 14.29 -14.27 3.12
CA ALA A 200 13.72 -14.55 4.44
C ALA A 200 13.88 -16.01 4.88
N ARG A 201 13.71 -16.95 3.94
CA ARG A 201 13.93 -18.39 4.19
C ARG A 201 15.39 -18.71 4.48
N GLN A 202 16.32 -18.13 3.71
CA GLN A 202 17.75 -18.32 3.90
C GLN A 202 18.24 -17.76 5.25
N GLN A 203 17.70 -16.61 5.65
CA GLN A 203 18.00 -15.99 6.94
C GLN A 203 17.24 -16.62 8.12
N GLY A 204 16.28 -17.51 7.85
CA GLY A 204 15.40 -18.06 8.89
C GLY A 204 14.59 -16.98 9.61
N ASN A 205 14.17 -15.93 8.89
CA ASN A 205 13.48 -14.76 9.44
C ASN A 205 11.95 -14.91 9.26
N PRO A 206 11.21 -15.37 10.29
CA PRO A 206 9.76 -15.52 10.21
C PRO A 206 9.01 -14.19 10.30
N ARG A 207 9.70 -13.07 10.58
CA ARG A 207 9.11 -11.73 10.74
C ARG A 207 9.11 -10.93 9.45
N ARG A 208 9.69 -11.44 8.36
CA ARG A 208 9.70 -10.74 7.07
C ARG A 208 8.27 -10.46 6.61
N MET A 209 7.98 -9.21 6.28
CA MET A 209 6.67 -8.78 5.79
C MET A 209 6.83 -7.86 4.59
N VAL A 210 5.87 -7.97 3.67
CA VAL A 210 5.78 -7.07 2.51
C VAL A 210 4.45 -6.33 2.53
N VAL A 211 4.52 -5.02 2.25
CA VAL A 211 3.36 -4.20 1.91
C VAL A 211 3.45 -3.86 0.42
N VAL A 212 2.41 -4.16 -0.33
CA VAL A 212 2.33 -3.79 -1.75
C VAL A 212 1.43 -2.56 -1.89
N GLY A 213 1.87 -1.55 -2.64
CA GLY A 213 1.07 -0.41 -3.06
C GLY A 213 0.88 -0.42 -4.57
N THR A 214 -0.37 -0.52 -5.02
CA THR A 214 -0.73 -0.34 -6.44
C THR A 214 -1.76 0.77 -6.60
N HIS A 215 -2.03 1.18 -7.84
CA HIS A 215 -3.16 2.04 -8.09
C HIS A 215 -4.38 1.24 -8.53
N HIS A 216 -4.31 0.46 -9.61
CA HIS A 216 -5.45 -0.36 -10.01
C HIS A 216 -5.67 -1.51 -9.02
N ALA A 217 -6.92 -1.98 -8.98
CA ALA A 217 -7.33 -3.02 -8.04
C ALA A 217 -6.72 -4.39 -8.38
N PRO A 218 -6.14 -5.09 -7.40
CA PRO A 218 -5.49 -6.39 -7.59
C PRO A 218 -6.46 -7.57 -7.49
N LEU A 219 -7.76 -7.29 -7.34
CA LEU A 219 -8.86 -8.23 -7.33
C LEU A 219 -10.02 -7.65 -8.12
N THR A 220 -10.79 -8.51 -8.80
CA THR A 220 -12.00 -8.10 -9.53
C THR A 220 -13.26 -8.14 -8.65
N ALA A 221 -13.24 -8.88 -7.53
CA ALA A 221 -14.35 -9.01 -6.60
C ALA A 221 -14.06 -8.24 -5.29
N GLY A 222 -15.06 -7.53 -4.78
CA GLY A 222 -14.99 -6.84 -3.48
C GLY A 222 -14.19 -5.52 -3.46
N THR A 223 -13.62 -5.14 -4.60
CA THR A 223 -12.77 -3.95 -4.78
C THR A 223 -13.45 -2.80 -5.49
N SER A 224 -14.70 -2.95 -5.90
CA SER A 224 -15.50 -1.91 -6.55
C SER A 224 -16.95 -1.95 -6.05
N SER A 225 -17.71 -0.90 -6.36
CA SER A 225 -19.14 -0.85 -6.03
C SER A 225 -19.87 -2.09 -6.58
N PRO A 226 -20.74 -2.76 -5.79
CA PRO A 226 -21.54 -3.88 -6.26
C PRO A 226 -22.38 -3.56 -7.52
N ASP A 227 -22.76 -2.30 -7.72
CA ASP A 227 -23.49 -1.81 -8.90
C ASP A 227 -22.73 -1.97 -10.21
N HIS A 228 -21.40 -2.12 -10.15
CA HIS A 228 -20.53 -2.31 -11.31
C HIS A 228 -20.19 -3.80 -11.55
N LYS A 229 -20.69 -4.72 -10.72
CA LYS A 229 -20.34 -6.15 -10.83
C LYS A 229 -20.73 -6.71 -12.20
N GLY A 230 -19.76 -7.36 -12.87
CA GLY A 230 -19.95 -7.98 -14.18
C GLY A 230 -20.10 -7.00 -15.34
N GLY A 231 -19.85 -5.70 -15.13
CA GLY A 231 -19.92 -4.69 -16.18
C GLY A 231 -18.85 -4.87 -17.26
N PRO A 232 -19.12 -4.47 -18.51
CA PRO A 232 -18.19 -4.62 -19.63
C PRO A 232 -16.93 -3.77 -19.50
N LEU A 233 -16.93 -2.78 -18.59
CA LEU A 233 -15.81 -1.88 -18.35
C LEU A 233 -14.88 -2.35 -17.21
N ASN A 234 -15.24 -3.40 -16.47
CA ASN A 234 -14.52 -3.79 -15.24
C ASN A 234 -13.04 -4.12 -15.48
N ALA A 235 -12.70 -4.64 -16.66
CA ALA A 235 -11.33 -4.94 -17.03
C ALA A 235 -10.43 -3.69 -17.15
N ALA A 236 -11.00 -2.49 -17.22
CA ALA A 236 -10.25 -1.23 -17.17
C ALA A 236 -9.86 -0.81 -15.73
N PHE A 237 -10.43 -1.45 -14.71
CA PHE A 237 -10.26 -1.04 -13.31
C PHE A 237 -9.52 -2.06 -12.46
N ALA A 238 -9.69 -3.35 -12.77
CA ALA A 238 -9.24 -4.43 -11.89
C ALA A 238 -8.67 -5.61 -12.67
N THR A 239 -7.75 -6.32 -12.03
CA THR A 239 -7.20 -7.61 -12.48
C THR A 239 -7.19 -8.58 -11.30
N ASN A 240 -7.29 -9.90 -11.54
CA ASN A 240 -7.38 -10.87 -10.43
C ASN A 240 -6.00 -11.42 -10.02
N VAL A 241 -5.12 -10.54 -9.55
CA VAL A 241 -3.72 -10.84 -9.26
C VAL A 241 -3.57 -11.56 -7.92
N CYS A 242 -4.22 -11.09 -6.85
CA CYS A 242 -4.06 -11.66 -5.50
C CYS A 242 -4.57 -13.11 -5.38
N GLU A 243 -5.54 -13.52 -6.20
CA GLU A 243 -6.02 -14.92 -6.24
C GLU A 243 -5.18 -15.83 -7.15
N SER A 244 -4.35 -15.27 -8.03
CA SER A 244 -3.64 -16.01 -9.07
C SER A 244 -2.26 -16.56 -8.66
N GLY A 245 -1.86 -16.45 -7.39
CA GLY A 245 -0.54 -16.88 -6.95
C GLY A 245 -0.33 -16.88 -5.44
N ASP A 246 0.82 -17.42 -5.02
CA ASP A 246 1.27 -17.36 -3.62
C ASP A 246 2.06 -16.07 -3.38
N TRP A 247 1.41 -15.13 -2.72
CA TRP A 247 1.94 -13.80 -2.44
C TRP A 247 2.68 -13.69 -1.11
N ARG A 248 2.93 -14.79 -0.38
CA ARG A 248 3.73 -14.70 0.86
C ARG A 248 5.14 -14.14 0.55
N PRO A 249 5.69 -13.23 1.38
CA PRO A 249 5.18 -12.78 2.69
C PRO A 249 4.39 -11.45 2.65
N VAL A 250 3.68 -11.14 1.57
CA VAL A 250 2.81 -9.95 1.49
C VAL A 250 1.70 -10.05 2.54
N ARG A 251 1.60 -9.04 3.41
CA ARG A 251 0.55 -8.96 4.43
C ARG A 251 -0.57 -7.99 4.06
N TYR A 252 -0.21 -6.86 3.46
CA TYR A 252 -1.16 -5.86 2.98
C TYR A 252 -0.93 -5.55 1.50
N TRP A 253 -2.03 -5.30 0.81
CA TRP A 253 -2.05 -4.77 -0.54
C TRP A 253 -2.95 -3.52 -0.57
N VAL A 254 -2.33 -2.35 -0.64
CA VAL A 254 -2.99 -1.06 -0.74
C VAL A 254 -3.29 -0.75 -2.21
N PHE A 255 -4.50 -0.27 -2.53
CA PHE A 255 -4.89 0.12 -3.89
C PHE A 255 -5.87 1.30 -3.94
N GLY A 256 -6.18 1.80 -5.14
CA GLY A 256 -7.11 2.90 -5.45
C GLY A 256 -7.99 2.63 -6.70
N HIS A 257 -8.19 3.65 -7.55
CA HIS A 257 -8.81 3.66 -8.90
C HIS A 257 -10.31 3.38 -8.99
N THR A 258 -10.85 2.52 -8.14
CA THR A 258 -12.26 2.06 -8.23
C THR A 258 -13.25 3.00 -7.55
N HIS A 259 -12.74 4.03 -6.88
CA HIS A 259 -13.43 4.94 -5.97
C HIS A 259 -14.25 4.21 -4.90
N TRP A 260 -13.79 3.03 -4.48
CA TRP A 260 -14.46 2.17 -3.52
C TRP A 260 -13.52 1.80 -2.38
N THR A 261 -13.63 2.52 -1.27
CA THR A 261 -12.95 2.16 -0.03
C THR A 261 -13.41 0.78 0.41
N THR A 262 -12.47 -0.09 0.76
CA THR A 262 -12.78 -1.48 1.12
C THR A 262 -11.64 -2.08 1.93
N GLU A 263 -11.96 -3.18 2.59
CA GLU A 263 -10.98 -4.05 3.22
C GLU A 263 -11.49 -5.48 3.17
N ILE A 264 -10.73 -6.34 2.49
CA ILE A 264 -11.05 -7.75 2.30
C ILE A 264 -9.78 -8.57 2.47
N GLU A 265 -9.91 -9.83 2.88
CA GLU A 265 -8.78 -10.76 2.97
C GLU A 265 -8.95 -11.86 1.93
N THR A 266 -7.89 -12.13 1.16
CA THR A 266 -7.80 -13.27 0.25
C THR A 266 -6.42 -13.91 0.36
N ASN A 267 -6.34 -15.24 0.41
CA ASN A 267 -5.06 -15.96 0.48
C ASN A 267 -4.07 -15.39 1.54
N SER A 268 -4.57 -14.98 2.71
CA SER A 268 -3.80 -14.34 3.82
C SER A 268 -3.27 -12.92 3.54
N VAL A 269 -3.62 -12.31 2.40
CA VAL A 269 -3.32 -10.91 2.06
C VAL A 269 -4.55 -10.05 2.38
N ARG A 270 -4.37 -9.00 3.19
CA ARG A 270 -5.37 -7.96 3.40
C ARG A 270 -5.30 -6.94 2.27
N VAL A 271 -6.30 -6.94 1.40
CA VAL A 271 -6.43 -6.00 0.29
C VAL A 271 -7.28 -4.83 0.77
N VAL A 272 -6.69 -3.63 0.80
CA VAL A 272 -7.27 -2.42 1.41
C VAL A 272 -7.22 -1.24 0.46
N ALA A 273 -8.25 -0.40 0.50
CA ALA A 273 -8.29 0.86 -0.22
C ALA A 273 -8.93 1.96 0.64
N ASN A 274 -8.50 3.20 0.45
CA ASN A 274 -9.03 4.36 1.13
C ASN A 274 -9.11 5.53 0.16
N GLN A 275 -10.19 5.55 -0.61
CA GLN A 275 -10.30 6.32 -1.85
C GLN A 275 -11.25 7.48 -1.62
N ARG A 276 -10.78 8.71 -1.85
CA ARG A 276 -11.64 9.89 -1.77
C ARG A 276 -12.60 9.96 -2.96
N GLY A 277 -12.10 9.67 -4.16
CA GLY A 277 -12.85 9.75 -5.41
C GLY A 277 -13.04 11.19 -5.92
N ASN A 278 -13.81 11.33 -7.00
CA ASN A 278 -14.03 12.60 -7.68
C ASN A 278 -14.82 13.59 -6.82
N VAL A 279 -14.14 14.58 -6.22
CA VAL A 279 -14.80 15.71 -5.54
C VAL A 279 -14.73 16.96 -6.41
N PHE A 280 -15.85 17.37 -6.97
CA PHE A 280 -15.97 18.66 -7.64
C PHE A 280 -16.24 19.78 -6.61
N SER A 281 -15.97 21.04 -6.97
CA SER A 281 -16.06 22.20 -6.07
C SER A 281 -17.32 22.22 -5.18
N PRO A 282 -17.23 22.78 -3.95
CA PRO A 282 -18.35 22.81 -3.01
C PRO A 282 -19.59 23.44 -3.67
N GLY A 283 -20.68 22.66 -3.75
CA GLY A 283 -21.95 23.07 -4.33
C GLY A 283 -22.32 22.43 -5.67
N LYS A 284 -21.45 21.60 -6.26
CA LYS A 284 -21.80 20.70 -7.38
C LYS A 284 -21.24 19.30 -7.13
N ASP A 285 -21.60 18.71 -6.00
CA ASP A 285 -21.52 17.26 -5.87
C ASP A 285 -22.44 16.66 -6.94
N LEU A 286 -21.85 16.16 -8.04
CA LEU A 286 -22.57 15.28 -8.94
C LEU A 286 -22.82 13.89 -8.30
N ASP A 287 -22.39 13.72 -7.05
CA ASP A 287 -22.64 12.55 -6.22
C ASP A 287 -23.85 12.75 -5.33
N SER A 288 -25.03 12.89 -5.94
CA SER A 288 -26.31 12.55 -5.30
C SER A 288 -26.42 11.04 -4.95
N LYS A 289 -25.30 10.31 -4.90
CA LYS A 289 -25.16 8.89 -4.59
C LYS A 289 -24.26 8.61 -3.37
N LEU A 290 -23.51 9.59 -2.86
CA LEU A 290 -22.73 9.41 -1.62
C LEU A 290 -23.64 9.17 -0.40
N GLU A 291 -24.88 9.69 -0.41
CA GLU A 291 -25.85 9.55 0.68
C GLU A 291 -26.35 8.12 0.95
N LYS A 292 -25.88 7.09 0.23
CA LYS A 292 -26.28 5.68 0.45
C LYS A 292 -25.13 4.70 0.63
N ARG A 293 -23.87 5.14 0.66
CA ARG A 293 -22.75 4.22 0.81
C ARG A 293 -22.55 3.84 2.28
N PRO A 294 -22.43 2.55 2.62
CA PRO A 294 -22.10 2.12 3.99
C PRO A 294 -20.80 2.75 4.48
N ALA A 295 -20.71 3.05 5.77
CA ALA A 295 -19.61 3.80 6.37
C ALA A 295 -18.24 3.12 6.12
N GLU A 296 -18.19 1.79 6.14
CA GLU A 296 -17.01 0.98 5.85
C GLU A 296 -16.44 1.16 4.43
N HIS A 297 -17.24 1.72 3.52
CA HIS A 297 -16.86 2.01 2.13
C HIS A 297 -16.69 3.51 1.85
N THR A 298 -16.67 4.32 2.90
CA THR A 298 -16.41 5.77 2.81
C THR A 298 -14.93 6.08 3.04
N PHE A 299 -14.49 7.21 2.52
CA PHE A 299 -13.13 7.72 2.72
C PHE A 299 -12.91 8.13 4.19
N ASP A 300 -11.84 7.62 4.80
CA ASP A 300 -11.40 8.02 6.14
C ASP A 300 -9.98 8.60 6.06
N PRO A 301 -9.79 9.92 6.20
CA PRO A 301 -8.47 10.53 6.09
C PRO A 301 -7.51 10.09 7.20
N ALA A 302 -7.97 9.43 8.27
CA ALA A 302 -7.15 8.94 9.36
C ALA A 302 -6.72 7.47 9.21
N ARG A 303 -7.16 6.77 8.16
CA ARG A 303 -6.99 5.32 8.02
C ARG A 303 -5.52 4.88 7.97
N VAL A 304 -5.20 3.83 8.73
CA VAL A 304 -3.86 3.25 8.84
C VAL A 304 -3.88 1.74 8.65
N ILE A 305 -2.76 1.18 8.19
CA ILE A 305 -2.40 -0.23 8.36
C ILE A 305 -1.25 -0.36 9.35
N GLU A 306 -1.25 -1.45 10.10
CA GLU A 306 -0.22 -1.78 11.09
C GLU A 306 0.41 -3.12 10.69
N VAL A 307 1.73 -3.13 10.56
CA VAL A 307 2.57 -4.26 10.12
C VAL A 307 3.55 -4.67 11.22
#